data_AF-A0A537JVK2-F1
#
_entry.id   AF-A0A537JVK2-F1
#
_cell.length_a   1.000
_cell.length_b   1.000
_cell.length_c   1.000
_cell.angle_alpha   90.00
_cell.angle_beta   90.00
_cell.angle_gamma   90.00
#
_symmetry.space_group_name_H-M   'P 1'
#
loop_
_entity.id
_entity.type
_entity.pdbx_description
1 polymer ?
#
loop_
_entity_poly.entity_id
_entity_poly.type
_entity_poly.pdbx_seq_one_letter_code
_entity_poly.pdbx_strand_id
1 'polypeptide(L)'
;MTINHHRAGQLLSAYLDGELLPREGAAVQEHLMECSSCREEYERLRITKGLLGALPVADPPAEFWTAVRAPRSEGAGPRFSRWPSVLLRRPVWAAAAALVILLLALIPFVKGTVDRLHAAEIGVDLYVREHALEMSTEPLTDRAYLGVVAGDADLVLAGEQARRGGAEK
;
A
#
# COMPACT_ATOMS: atom_id res chain seq x y z
N MET A 1 20.38 13.43 -0.76
CA MET A 1 20.45 12.25 0.14
C MET A 1 20.16 11.08 -0.77
N THR A 2 21.16 10.31 -1.16
CA THR A 2 21.07 9.48 -2.38
C THR A 2 20.16 8.28 -2.16
N ILE A 3 19.01 8.26 -2.84
CA ILE A 3 18.16 7.07 -2.94
C ILE A 3 18.61 6.23 -4.14
N ASN A 4 18.52 4.90 -4.02
CA ASN A 4 18.86 3.98 -5.10
C ASN A 4 17.67 3.78 -6.05
N HIS A 5 17.97 3.27 -7.26
CA HIS A 5 17.00 3.06 -8.35
C HIS A 5 15.76 2.25 -7.89
N HIS A 6 15.96 1.12 -7.22
CA HIS A 6 14.88 0.28 -6.73
C HIS A 6 13.93 1.02 -5.78
N ARG A 7 14.48 1.77 -4.82
CA ARG A 7 13.65 2.54 -3.87
C ARG A 7 12.97 3.72 -4.55
N ALA A 8 13.64 4.38 -5.50
CA ALA A 8 13.03 5.44 -6.29
C ALA A 8 11.79 4.92 -7.03
N GLY A 9 11.91 3.77 -7.71
CA GLY A 9 10.79 3.11 -8.40
C GLY A 9 9.58 2.85 -7.50
N GLN A 10 9.81 2.32 -6.29
CA GLN A 10 8.74 2.07 -5.32
C GLN A 10 8.03 3.35 -4.83
N LEU A 11 8.72 4.49 -4.86
CA LEU A 11 8.19 5.77 -4.38
C LEU A 11 7.52 6.61 -5.49
N LEU A 12 7.61 6.22 -6.77
CA LEU A 12 7.11 7.03 -7.88
C LEU A 12 5.59 7.27 -7.84
N SER A 13 4.79 6.25 -7.47
CA SER A 13 3.32 6.42 -7.37
C SER A 13 2.97 7.40 -6.25
N ALA A 14 3.48 7.18 -5.04
CA ALA A 14 3.25 8.07 -3.90
C ALA A 14 3.77 9.50 -4.17
N TYR A 15 4.86 9.64 -4.93
CA TYR A 15 5.35 10.95 -5.39
C TYR A 15 4.37 11.63 -6.35
N LEU A 16 3.82 10.88 -7.32
CA LEU A 16 2.80 11.35 -8.27
C LEU A 16 1.48 11.73 -7.58
N ASP A 17 1.17 11.09 -6.45
CA ASP A 17 -0.02 11.33 -5.64
C ASP A 17 0.18 12.42 -4.57
N GLY A 18 1.42 12.88 -4.37
CA GLY A 18 1.75 13.93 -3.39
C GLY A 18 1.74 13.44 -1.94
N GLU A 19 1.87 12.14 -1.72
CA GLU A 19 1.76 11.48 -0.40
C GLU A 19 3.10 11.37 0.34
N LEU A 20 4.21 11.72 -0.32
CA LEU A 20 5.55 11.65 0.28
C LEU A 20 5.83 12.80 1.24
N LEU A 21 6.62 12.52 2.27
CA LEU A 21 7.17 13.58 3.11
C LEU A 21 8.08 14.50 2.27
N PRO A 22 8.19 15.80 2.60
CA PRO A 22 8.99 16.75 1.81
C PRO A 22 10.44 16.31 1.56
N ARG A 23 11.04 15.63 2.54
CA ARG A 23 12.41 15.09 2.43
C ARG A 23 12.51 13.94 1.43
N GLU A 24 11.50 13.08 1.38
CA GLU A 24 11.46 11.94 0.46
C GLU A 24 11.14 12.39 -0.96
N GLY A 25 10.20 13.32 -1.12
CA GLY A 25 9.89 13.94 -2.41
C GLY A 25 11.11 14.64 -3.03
N ALA A 26 11.90 15.38 -2.24
CA ALA A 26 13.13 15.99 -2.71
C ALA A 26 14.17 14.97 -3.19
N ALA A 27 14.31 13.84 -2.48
CA ALA A 27 15.23 12.77 -2.87
C ALA A 27 14.78 12.05 -4.15
N VAL A 28 13.47 11.83 -4.33
CA VAL A 28 12.92 11.28 -5.58
C VAL A 28 13.13 12.24 -6.74
N GLN A 29 12.89 13.54 -6.54
CA GLN A 29 13.13 14.56 -7.56
C GLN A 29 14.60 14.64 -7.99
N GLU A 30 15.53 14.61 -7.03
CA GLU A 30 16.98 14.54 -7.28
C GLU A 30 17.31 13.31 -8.14
N HIS A 31 16.80 12.14 -7.77
CA HIS A 31 17.01 10.90 -8.53
C HIS A 31 16.43 10.94 -9.95
N LEU A 32 15.25 11.55 -10.13
CA LEU A 32 14.64 11.72 -11.46
C LEU A 32 15.48 12.61 -12.37
N MET A 33 16.23 13.57 -11.85
CA MET A 33 17.12 14.39 -12.70
C MET A 33 18.29 13.57 -13.26
N GLU A 34 18.77 12.60 -12.50
CA GLU A 34 19.97 11.80 -12.82
C GLU A 34 19.63 10.50 -13.56
N CYS A 35 18.47 9.91 -13.32
CA CYS A 35 18.09 8.60 -13.85
C CYS A 35 17.06 8.71 -15.00
N SER A 36 17.41 8.25 -16.20
CA SER A 36 16.49 8.23 -17.34
C SER A 36 15.42 7.14 -17.22
N SER A 37 15.75 5.96 -16.70
CA SER A 37 14.79 4.84 -16.58
C SER A 37 13.67 5.15 -15.58
N CYS A 38 14.00 5.74 -14.42
CA CYS A 38 12.98 6.19 -13.46
C CYS A 38 12.11 7.33 -14.01
N ARG A 39 12.65 8.21 -14.87
CA ARG A 39 11.86 9.24 -15.56
C ARG A 39 10.86 8.64 -16.53
N GLU A 40 11.29 7.68 -17.34
CA GLU A 40 10.39 6.99 -18.27
C GLU A 40 9.26 6.29 -17.51
N GLU A 41 9.58 5.63 -16.39
CA GLU A 41 8.59 4.99 -15.55
C GLU A 41 7.61 5.98 -14.89
N TYR A 42 8.12 7.11 -14.41
CA TYR A 42 7.28 8.20 -13.89
C TYR A 42 6.31 8.73 -14.94
N GLU A 43 6.75 8.96 -16.18
CA GLU A 43 5.88 9.42 -17.26
C GLU A 43 4.83 8.36 -17.65
N ARG A 44 5.19 7.07 -17.67
CA ARG A 44 4.20 6.00 -17.87
C ARG A 44 3.12 6.01 -16.80
N LEU A 45 3.49 6.13 -15.53
CA LEU A 45 2.53 6.21 -14.42
C LEU A 45 1.64 7.45 -14.53
N ARG A 46 2.23 8.60 -14.88
CA ARG A 46 1.51 9.86 -15.10
C ARG A 46 0.45 9.73 -16.19
N ILE A 47 0.81 9.11 -17.33
CA ILE A 47 -0.12 8.87 -18.44
C ILE A 47 -1.26 7.96 -17.97
N THR A 48 -0.95 6.84 -17.31
CA THR A 48 -1.96 5.92 -16.78
C THR A 48 -2.92 6.61 -15.83
N LYS A 49 -2.42 7.41 -14.87
CA LYS A 49 -3.26 8.20 -13.96
C LYS A 49 -4.15 9.19 -14.72
N GLY A 50 -3.63 9.82 -15.78
CA GLY A 50 -4.40 10.71 -16.65
C GLY A 50 -5.54 10.00 -17.38
N LEU A 51 -5.28 8.81 -17.94
CA LEU A 51 -6.29 7.98 -18.59
C LEU A 51 -7.36 7.54 -17.60
N LEU A 52 -6.97 7.09 -16.41
CA LEU A 52 -7.89 6.68 -15.35
C LEU A 52 -8.75 7.84 -14.85
N GLY A 53 -8.16 9.03 -14.70
CA GLY A 53 -8.87 10.24 -14.30
C GLY A 53 -9.86 10.77 -15.34
N ALA A 54 -9.77 10.33 -16.59
CA ALA A 54 -10.72 10.69 -17.65
C ALA A 54 -11.98 9.81 -17.66
N LEU A 55 -12.04 8.75 -16.84
CA LEU A 55 -13.24 7.94 -16.73
C LEU A 55 -14.38 8.76 -16.10
N PRO A 56 -15.64 8.48 -16.50
CA PRO A 56 -16.79 9.11 -15.89
C PRO A 56 -16.83 8.77 -14.40
N VAL A 57 -16.97 9.80 -13.56
CA VAL A 57 -17.21 9.62 -12.12
C VAL A 57 -18.62 9.11 -11.94
N ALA A 58 -18.77 7.92 -11.35
CA ALA A 58 -20.07 7.40 -10.97
C ALA A 58 -20.60 8.17 -9.75
N ASP A 59 -21.85 8.65 -9.83
CA ASP A 59 -22.51 9.24 -8.68
C ASP A 59 -22.79 8.15 -7.64
N PRO A 60 -22.35 8.34 -6.38
CA PRO A 60 -22.64 7.39 -5.33
C PRO A 60 -24.16 7.36 -5.04
N PRO A 61 -24.72 6.22 -4.60
CA PRO A 61 -26.13 6.13 -4.23
C PRO A 61 -26.45 7.11 -3.08
N ALA A 62 -27.70 7.58 -3.00
CA ALA A 62 -28.10 8.62 -2.04
C ALA A 62 -27.72 8.30 -0.58
N GLU A 63 -27.75 7.02 -0.20
CA GLU A 63 -27.43 6.53 1.15
C GLU A 63 -25.91 6.37 1.41
N PHE A 64 -25.06 6.53 0.40
CA PHE A 64 -23.62 6.38 0.58
C PHE A 64 -23.08 7.40 1.58
N TRP A 65 -23.45 8.66 1.41
CA TRP A 65 -22.94 9.74 2.25
C TRP A 65 -23.53 9.73 3.66
N THR A 66 -24.73 9.18 3.86
CA THR A 66 -25.32 9.00 5.18
C THR A 66 -24.57 7.92 5.95
N ALA A 67 -24.18 6.81 5.31
CA ALA A 67 -23.32 5.78 5.89
C ALA A 67 -21.91 6.29 6.20
N VAL A 68 -21.30 7.07 5.30
CA VAL A 68 -19.94 7.64 5.50
C VAL A 68 -19.91 8.66 6.64
N ARG A 69 -20.95 9.49 6.77
CA ARG A 69 -21.06 10.49 7.85
C ARG A 69 -21.69 9.95 9.12
N ALA A 70 -22.15 8.71 9.12
CA ALA A 70 -22.69 8.11 10.32
C ALA A 70 -21.60 8.21 11.40
N PRO A 71 -21.91 8.78 12.58
CA PRO A 71 -20.95 8.83 13.66
C PRO A 71 -20.54 7.40 13.94
N ARG A 72 -19.29 7.06 13.60
CA ARG A 72 -18.69 5.82 14.05
C ARG A 72 -18.84 5.88 15.56
N SER A 73 -19.54 4.91 16.14
CA SER A 73 -19.58 4.78 17.58
C SER A 73 -18.15 4.45 18.00
N GLU A 74 -17.32 5.48 18.15
CA GLU A 74 -16.15 5.45 18.99
C GLU A 74 -16.70 4.98 20.31
N GLY A 75 -16.45 3.70 20.59
CA GLY A 75 -17.13 2.98 21.64
C GLY A 75 -17.16 3.86 22.87
N ALA A 76 -18.36 4.09 23.41
CA ALA A 76 -18.55 4.87 24.61
C ALA A 76 -17.51 4.39 25.63
N GLY A 77 -16.44 5.17 25.80
CA GLY A 77 -15.34 4.78 26.67
C GLY A 77 -15.94 4.49 28.04
N PRO A 78 -15.49 3.44 28.74
CA PRO A 78 -16.04 3.11 30.04
C PRO A 78 -15.94 4.37 30.91
N ARG A 79 -17.10 4.90 31.31
CA ARG A 79 -17.18 6.04 32.23
C ARG A 79 -16.51 5.59 33.51
N PHE A 80 -15.25 5.98 33.70
CA PHE A 80 -14.45 5.61 34.86
C PHE A 80 -15.06 6.29 36.07
N SER A 81 -16.04 5.60 36.65
CA SER A 81 -16.74 6.00 37.87
C SER A 81 -15.70 6.08 38.98
N ARG A 82 -15.37 7.32 39.34
CA ARG A 82 -14.51 7.76 40.44
C ARG A 82 -14.08 6.62 41.38
N TRP A 83 -12.97 5.97 41.04
CA TRP A 83 -12.37 4.96 41.90
C TRP A 83 -11.94 5.59 43.22
N PRO A 84 -12.14 4.90 44.36
CA PRO A 84 -11.76 5.43 45.66
C PRO A 84 -10.24 5.60 45.72
N SER A 85 -9.80 6.86 45.79
CA SER A 85 -8.41 7.34 45.80
C SER A 85 -7.51 6.77 46.92
N VAL A 86 -8.09 5.94 47.80
CA VAL A 86 -7.39 5.21 48.85
C VAL A 86 -6.60 4.01 48.31
N LEU A 87 -7.06 3.34 47.24
CA LEU A 87 -6.29 2.25 46.62
C LEU A 87 -5.05 2.76 45.87
N LEU A 88 -5.13 3.96 45.28
CA LEU A 88 -4.07 4.57 44.46
C LEU A 88 -2.88 5.11 45.28
N ARG A 89 -3.00 5.16 46.62
CA ARG A 89 -1.96 5.66 47.53
C ARG A 89 -0.92 4.61 47.96
N ARG A 90 -1.05 3.34 47.57
CA ARG A 90 -0.03 2.33 47.90
C ARG A 90 1.10 2.35 46.85
N PRO A 91 2.38 2.45 47.27
CA PRO A 91 3.52 2.54 46.34
C PRO A 91 3.69 1.30 45.46
N VAL A 92 3.07 0.18 45.84
CA VAL A 92 2.99 -1.06 45.04
C VAL A 92 2.28 -0.84 43.70
N TRP A 93 1.28 0.05 43.64
CA TRP A 93 0.59 0.34 42.38
C TRP A 93 1.40 1.24 41.44
N ALA A 94 2.33 2.05 41.97
CA ALA A 94 3.21 2.87 41.15
C ALA A 94 4.18 2.01 40.34
N ALA A 95 4.73 0.95 40.94
CA ALA A 95 5.59 -0.01 40.24
C ALA A 95 4.80 -0.83 39.19
N ALA A 96 3.59 -1.29 39.54
CA ALA A 96 2.73 -2.02 38.60
C ALA A 96 2.27 -1.14 37.43
N ALA A 97 1.92 0.12 37.68
CA ALA A 97 1.53 1.07 36.64
C ALA A 97 2.71 1.40 35.72
N ALA A 98 3.91 1.61 36.25
CA ALA A 98 5.11 1.84 35.45
C ALA A 98 5.42 0.65 34.51
N LEU A 99 5.27 -0.59 35.00
CA LEU A 99 5.45 -1.78 34.17
C LEU A 99 4.39 -1.88 33.06
N VAL A 100 3.12 -1.60 33.38
CA VAL A 100 2.03 -1.62 32.38
C VAL A 100 2.22 -0.52 31.35
N ILE A 101 2.62 0.69 31.75
CA ILE A 101 2.93 1.79 30.83
C ILE A 101 4.13 1.42 29.95
N LEU A 102 5.18 0.82 30.52
CA LEU A 102 6.33 0.34 29.77
C LEU A 102 5.93 -0.74 28.75
N LEU A 103 5.09 -1.69 29.13
CA LEU A 103 4.55 -2.71 28.22
C LEU A 103 3.68 -2.07 27.14
N LEU A 104 2.76 -1.17 27.50
CA LEU A 104 1.90 -0.45 26.55
C LEU A 104 2.66 0.50 25.63
N ALA A 105 3.84 0.97 26.02
CA ALA A 105 4.73 1.76 25.17
C ALA A 105 5.64 0.88 24.30
N LEU A 106 6.07 -0.27 24.82
CA LEU A 106 6.90 -1.23 24.08
C LEU A 106 6.10 -2.01 23.02
N ILE A 107 4.83 -2.34 23.29
CA ILE A 107 3.94 -3.03 22.36
C ILE A 107 3.80 -2.29 21.00
N PRO A 108 3.48 -0.98 20.95
CA PRO A 108 3.41 -0.23 19.69
C PRO A 108 4.80 0.00 19.08
N PHE A 109 5.87 0.02 19.88
CA PHE A 109 7.24 0.13 19.38
C PHE A 109 7.68 -1.16 18.65
N VAL A 110 7.30 -2.34 19.17
CA VAL A 110 7.53 -3.63 18.51
C VAL A 110 6.56 -3.81 17.33
N LYS A 111 5.29 -3.40 17.47
CA LYS A 111 4.30 -3.45 16.37
C LYS A 111 4.61 -2.50 15.22
N GLY A 112 5.15 -1.30 15.47
CA GLY A 112 5.49 -0.35 14.41
C GLY A 112 6.53 -0.88 13.42
N THR A 113 7.38 -1.82 13.85
CA THR A 113 8.31 -2.54 12.98
C THR A 113 7.63 -3.67 12.19
N VAL A 114 6.54 -4.23 12.71
CA VAL A 114 5.82 -5.40 12.16
C VAL A 114 4.64 -4.98 11.25
N ASP A 115 4.01 -3.83 11.51
CA ASP A 115 2.95 -3.25 10.66
C ASP A 115 3.51 -2.75 9.32
N ARG A 116 4.78 -2.33 9.29
CA ARG A 116 5.49 -2.06 8.02
C ARG A 116 5.75 -3.33 7.19
N LEU A 117 5.71 -4.52 7.79
CA LEU A 117 5.79 -5.79 7.07
C LEU A 117 4.39 -6.31 6.67
N HIS A 118 3.38 -6.20 7.53
CA HIS A 118 2.04 -6.74 7.22
C HIS A 118 1.27 -5.95 6.13
N ALA A 119 1.55 -4.65 5.97
CA ALA A 119 1.00 -3.88 4.84
C ALA A 119 1.52 -4.39 3.48
N ALA A 120 2.68 -5.06 3.44
CA ALA A 120 3.21 -5.70 2.25
C ALA A 120 2.63 -7.12 2.02
N GLU A 121 2.20 -7.80 3.07
CA GLU A 121 1.82 -9.23 3.01
C GLU A 121 0.32 -9.44 2.75
N ILE A 122 -0.55 -8.48 3.12
CA ILE A 122 -2.00 -8.58 2.87
C ILE A 122 -2.40 -8.02 1.49
N GLY A 123 -1.53 -7.25 0.83
CA GLY A 123 -1.90 -6.49 -0.38
C GLY A 123 -1.76 -7.24 -1.71
N VAL A 124 -0.89 -8.25 -1.80
CA VAL A 124 -0.55 -8.86 -3.10
C VAL A 124 -1.00 -10.30 -3.21
N ASP A 125 -0.73 -11.16 -2.22
CA ASP A 125 -1.06 -12.59 -2.33
C ASP A 125 -2.58 -12.85 -2.35
N LEU A 126 -3.33 -12.10 -1.54
CA LEU A 126 -4.79 -12.20 -1.52
C LEU A 126 -5.40 -11.67 -2.83
N TYR A 127 -4.89 -10.54 -3.33
CA TYR A 127 -5.31 -9.94 -4.59
C TYR A 127 -4.99 -10.86 -5.77
N VAL A 128 -3.76 -11.38 -5.85
CA VAL A 128 -3.32 -12.31 -6.90
C VAL A 128 -4.14 -13.59 -6.87
N ARG A 129 -4.46 -14.13 -5.69
CA ARG A 129 -5.28 -15.34 -5.56
C ARG A 129 -6.72 -15.10 -6.00
N GLU A 130 -7.34 -13.99 -5.60
CA GLU A 130 -8.70 -13.64 -6.00
C GLU A 130 -8.77 -13.40 -7.52
N HIS A 131 -7.81 -12.65 -8.08
CA HIS A 131 -7.72 -12.39 -9.51
C HIS A 131 -7.46 -13.65 -10.34
N ALA A 132 -6.60 -14.56 -9.85
CA ALA A 132 -6.33 -15.83 -10.53
C ALA A 132 -7.57 -16.75 -10.58
N LEU A 133 -8.42 -16.72 -9.53
CA LEU A 133 -9.69 -17.45 -9.53
C LEU A 133 -10.68 -16.82 -10.50
N GLU A 134 -10.76 -15.49 -10.55
CA GLU A 134 -11.65 -14.76 -11.46
C GLU A 134 -11.26 -14.99 -12.92
N MET A 135 -9.96 -14.91 -13.25
CA MET A 135 -9.42 -15.19 -14.58
C MET A 135 -9.55 -16.64 -15.03
N SER A 136 -9.64 -17.61 -14.10
CA SER A 136 -9.87 -19.02 -14.45
C SER A 136 -11.21 -19.24 -15.16
N THR A 137 -12.15 -18.30 -15.00
CA THR A 137 -13.46 -18.34 -15.65
C THR A 137 -13.46 -17.74 -17.06
N GLU A 138 -12.47 -16.90 -17.39
CA GLU A 138 -12.28 -16.31 -18.71
C GLU A 138 -10.81 -16.46 -19.19
N PRO A 139 -10.38 -17.70 -19.52
CA PRO A 139 -8.97 -18.04 -19.71
C PRO A 139 -8.28 -17.38 -20.92
N LEU A 140 -9.04 -16.69 -21.77
CA LEU A 140 -8.54 -16.02 -22.99
C LEU A 140 -8.40 -14.51 -22.84
N THR A 141 -8.89 -13.91 -21.74
CA THR A 141 -8.95 -12.45 -21.59
C THR A 141 -7.68 -11.88 -20.93
N ASP A 142 -6.91 -12.71 -20.23
CA ASP A 142 -5.70 -12.27 -19.53
C ASP A 142 -4.39 -12.87 -20.08
N ARG A 143 -3.39 -12.01 -20.21
CA ARG A 143 -2.06 -12.31 -20.75
C ARG A 143 -1.23 -13.19 -19.82
N ALA A 144 -1.35 -13.04 -18.51
CA ALA A 144 -0.61 -13.86 -17.57
C ALA A 144 -1.08 -15.32 -17.62
N TYR A 145 -2.38 -15.54 -17.84
CA TYR A 145 -2.91 -16.88 -18.08
C TYR A 145 -2.50 -17.45 -19.44
N LEU A 146 -2.54 -16.63 -20.50
CA LEU A 146 -2.09 -17.05 -21.84
C LEU A 146 -0.62 -17.47 -21.84
N GLY A 147 0.27 -16.77 -21.12
CA GLY A 147 1.69 -17.17 -21.02
C GLY A 147 1.94 -18.44 -20.18
N VAL A 148 0.99 -18.82 -19.31
CA VAL A 148 1.06 -20.07 -18.53
C VAL A 148 0.51 -21.26 -19.32
N VAL A 149 -0.53 -21.06 -20.13
CA VAL A 149 -1.20 -22.12 -20.90
C VAL A 149 -0.58 -22.31 -22.29
N ALA A 150 -0.20 -21.21 -22.94
CA ALA A 150 0.42 -21.17 -24.25
C ALA A 150 1.84 -20.63 -24.05
N GLY A 151 2.86 -21.48 -24.25
CA GLY A 151 4.24 -21.04 -24.05
C GLY A 151 4.60 -19.85 -24.96
N ASP A 152 5.68 -19.13 -24.67
CA ASP A 152 6.10 -17.93 -25.42
C ASP A 152 6.10 -18.10 -26.96
N ALA A 153 6.30 -19.32 -27.45
CA ALA A 153 6.23 -19.65 -28.88
C ALA A 153 4.82 -19.46 -29.48
N ASP A 154 3.76 -19.74 -28.73
CA ASP A 154 2.37 -19.59 -29.16
C ASP A 154 1.92 -18.12 -29.16
N LEU A 155 2.46 -17.30 -28.25
CA LEU A 155 2.21 -15.86 -28.21
C LEU A 155 2.79 -15.13 -29.44
N VAL A 156 3.92 -15.61 -29.97
CA VAL A 156 4.49 -15.10 -31.23
C VAL A 156 3.62 -15.46 -32.44
N LEU A 157 3.00 -16.64 -32.44
CA LEU A 157 2.07 -17.06 -33.49
C LEU A 157 0.75 -16.26 -33.48
N ALA A 158 0.33 -15.77 -32.31
CA ALA A 158 -0.81 -14.85 -32.16
C ALA A 158 -0.52 -13.41 -32.62
N GLY A 159 0.68 -13.14 -33.15
CA GLY A 159 1.04 -11.85 -33.75
C GLY A 159 1.72 -10.87 -32.80
N GLU A 160 2.10 -11.30 -31.60
CA GLU A 160 2.72 -10.44 -30.60
C GLU A 160 4.25 -10.44 -30.69
N GLN A 161 4.88 -9.25 -30.64
CA GLN A 161 6.33 -9.13 -30.78
C GLN A 161 7.04 -9.55 -29.50
N ALA A 162 7.85 -10.61 -29.57
CA ALA A 162 8.72 -11.04 -28.48
C ALA A 162 9.63 -9.89 -28.04
N ARG A 163 9.52 -9.47 -26.77
CA ARG A 163 10.52 -8.59 -26.18
C ARG A 163 11.85 -9.33 -26.19
N ARG A 164 12.81 -8.83 -26.98
CA ARG A 164 14.21 -9.25 -26.89
C ARG A 164 14.67 -8.97 -25.47
N GLY A 165 14.74 -10.01 -24.64
CA GLY A 165 15.43 -9.97 -23.37
C GLY A 165 16.85 -9.50 -23.63
N GLY A 166 17.19 -8.34 -23.08
CA GLY A 166 18.55 -7.82 -23.07
C GLY A 166 19.42 -8.77 -22.27
N ALA A 167 20.04 -9.71 -22.95
CA ALA A 167 21.30 -10.28 -22.52
C ALA A 167 22.35 -9.19 -22.76
N GLU A 168 22.76 -8.47 -21.72
CA GLU A 168 24.08 -7.85 -21.70
C GLU A 168 24.57 -7.66 -20.27
N LYS A 169 25.89 -7.84 -20.14
CA LYS A 169 26.71 -8.02 -18.95
C LYS A 169 26.58 -6.95 -17.87
#